data_AF-A0A9E2F2P2-F1
#
_entry.id   AF-A0A9E2F2P2-F1
#
_cell.length_a   1.000
_cell.length_b   1.000
_cell.length_c   1.000
_cell.angle_alpha   90.00
_cell.angle_beta   90.00
_cell.angle_gamma   90.00
#
_symmetry.space_group_name_H-M   'P 1'
#
loop_
_entity.id
_entity.type
_entity.pdbx_description
1 polymer ?
#
loop_
_entity_poly.entity_id
_entity_poly.type
_entity_poly.pdbx_seq_one_letter_code
_entity_poly.pdbx_strand_id
1 'polypeptide(L)' 'MVTQERECPNALIQITAVRPALNQVGRIIMEEHIETCVAETFKEGKEDKAIAELKEALRKFI' A
#
# COMPACT_ATOMS: atom_id res chain seq x y z
N MET A 1 23.30 10.96 -2.23
CA MET A 1 23.34 9.91 -3.28
C MET A 1 23.38 10.52 -4.67
N VAL A 2 22.27 11.04 -5.19
CA VAL A 2 22.22 11.69 -6.52
C VAL A 2 22.88 13.07 -6.48
N THR A 3 22.53 13.90 -5.49
CA THR A 3 23.15 15.22 -5.25
C THR A 3 24.59 15.16 -4.73
N GLN A 4 25.05 13.96 -4.39
CA GLN A 4 26.43 13.69 -3.96
C GLN A 4 27.20 12.93 -5.06
N GLU A 5 26.67 12.88 -6.29
CA GLU A 5 27.27 12.26 -7.46
C GLU A 5 27.75 10.81 -7.24
N ARG A 6 27.05 10.04 -6.39
CA ARG A 6 27.32 8.62 -6.22
C ARG A 6 26.91 7.86 -7.48
N GLU A 7 27.67 6.82 -7.81
CA GLU A 7 27.43 5.99 -8.99
C GLU A 7 25.98 5.47 -9.07
N CYS A 8 25.42 5.50 -10.28
CA CYS A 8 24.03 5.11 -10.54
C CYS A 8 23.63 3.74 -9.97
N PRO A 9 24.46 2.67 -10.04
CA PRO A 9 24.12 1.38 -9.44
C PRO A 9 23.85 1.47 -7.93
N ASN A 10 24.62 2.28 -7.20
CA ASN A 10 24.44 2.47 -5.77
C ASN A 10 23.11 3.17 -5.45
N ALA A 11 22.71 4.14 -6.28
CA ALA A 11 21.39 4.78 -6.19
C ALA A 11 20.25 3.78 -6.39
N LEU A 12 20.36 2.90 -7.39
CA LEU A 12 19.37 1.85 -7.63
C LEU A 12 19.27 0.85 -6.46
N ILE A 13 20.41 0.45 -5.87
CA ILE A 13 20.41 -0.43 -4.68
C ILE A 13 19.64 0.21 -3.53
N GLN A 14 19.83 1.50 -3.25
CA GLN A 14 19.12 2.16 -2.15
C GLN A 14 17.62 2.33 -2.44
N ILE A 15 17.23 2.56 -3.70
CA ILE A 15 15.81 2.53 -4.09
C ILE A 15 15.22 1.16 -3.78
N THR A 16 15.92 0.07 -4.13
CA THR A 16 15.45 -1.29 -3.81
C THR A 16 15.42 -1.57 -2.31
N ALA A 17 16.31 -0.96 -1.52
CA ALA A 17 16.32 -1.10 -0.07
C ALA A 17 15.12 -0.42 0.61
N VAL A 18 14.57 0.65 0.01
CA VAL A 18 13.40 1.37 0.55
C VAL A 18 12.08 0.70 0.17
N ARG A 19 12.02 -0.03 -0.95
CA ARG A 19 10.78 -0.70 -1.43
C ARG A 19 10.11 -1.59 -0.37
N PRO A 20 10.81 -2.46 0.38
CA PRO A 20 10.19 -3.26 1.44
C PRO A 20 9.54 -2.42 2.53
N ALA A 21 10.17 -1.31 2.92
CA ALA A 21 9.60 -0.40 3.92
C ALA A 21 8.32 0.27 3.42
N LEU A 22 8.29 0.71 2.15
CA LEU A 22 7.08 1.25 1.54
C LEU A 22 5.96 0.20 1.44
N ASN A 23 6.30 -1.04 1.08
CA ASN A 23 5.33 -2.14 1.07
C ASN A 23 4.77 -2.43 2.47
N GLN A 24 5.62 -2.39 3.51
CA GLN A 24 5.17 -2.56 4.88
C GLN A 24 4.22 -1.44 5.32
N VAL A 25 4.54 -0.19 5.01
CA VAL A 25 3.66 0.96 5.30
C VAL A 25 2.31 0.80 4.60
N GLY A 26 2.31 0.43 3.31
CA GLY A 26 1.06 0.21 2.60
C GLY A 26 0.26 -0.98 3.11
N ARG A 27 0.91 -2.03 3.63
CA ARG A 27 0.22 -3.16 4.30
C ARG A 27 -0.50 -2.69 5.58
N ILE A 28 0.17 -1.89 6.41
CA ILE A 28 -0.42 -1.33 7.64
C ILE A 28 -1.64 -0.46 7.29
N ILE A 29 -1.54 0.39 6.26
CA ILE A 29 -2.66 1.21 5.80
C ILE A 29 -3.81 0.35 5.26
N MET A 30 -3.50 -0.74 4.54
CA MET A 30 -4.52 -1.67 4.05
C MET A 30 -5.25 -2.39 5.20
N GLU A 31 -4.51 -2.84 6.22
CA GLU A 31 -5.08 -3.45 7.42
C GLU A 31 -6.06 -2.48 8.10
N GLU A 32 -5.65 -1.23 8.34
CA GLU A 32 -6.53 -0.19 8.91
C GLU A 32 -7.77 0.08 8.04
N HIS A 33 -7.60 0.15 6.71
CA HIS A 33 -8.72 0.39 5.78
C HIS A 33 -9.76 -0.74 5.82
N ILE A 34 -9.31 -1.99 5.97
CA ILE A 34 -10.19 -3.15 6.11
C ILE A 34 -10.97 -3.08 7.43
N GLU A 35 -10.29 -2.76 8.53
CA GLU A 35 -10.87 -2.73 9.88
C GLU A 35 -11.83 -1.57 10.10
N THR A 36 -11.64 -0.46 9.38
CA THR A 36 -12.46 0.76 9.48
C THR A 36 -13.47 0.84 8.33
N CYS A 37 -13.06 1.35 7.16
CA CYS A 37 -13.95 1.71 6.06
C CYS A 37 -14.74 0.51 5.50
N VAL A 38 -14.06 -0.61 5.25
CA VAL A 38 -14.69 -1.81 4.66
C VAL A 38 -15.62 -2.46 5.70
N ALA A 39 -15.16 -2.62 6.94
CA ALA A 39 -15.97 -3.20 8.01
C ALA A 39 -17.22 -2.36 8.34
N GLU A 40 -17.12 -1.03 8.31
CA GLU A 40 -18.27 -0.13 8.46
C GLU A 40 -19.28 -0.32 7.33
N THR A 41 -18.84 -0.28 6.08
CA THR A 41 -19.70 -0.49 4.91
C THR A 41 -20.38 -1.87 4.94
N PHE A 42 -19.68 -2.88 5.44
CA PHE A 42 -20.24 -4.22 5.63
C PHE A 42 -21.34 -4.22 6.70
N LYS A 43 -21.12 -3.56 7.85
CA LYS A 43 -22.13 -3.45 8.93
C LYS A 43 -23.39 -2.70 8.51
N GLU A 44 -23.30 -1.83 7.49
CA GLU A 44 -24.45 -1.14 6.90
C GLU A 44 -25.30 -2.04 5.96
N GLY A 45 -24.94 -3.31 5.78
CA GLY A 45 -25.63 -4.23 4.85
C GLY A 45 -25.36 -3.89 3.39
N LYS A 46 -24.16 -3.37 3.08
CA LYS A 46 -23.70 -3.02 1.74
C LYS A 46 -22.51 -3.90 1.33
N GLU A 47 -22.66 -5.21 1.44
CA GLU A 47 -21.60 -6.20 1.27
C GLU A 47 -20.95 -6.13 -0.11
N ASP A 48 -21.76 -6.02 -1.18
CA ASP A 48 -21.27 -5.91 -2.55
C ASP A 48 -20.37 -4.69 -2.75
N LYS A 49 -20.73 -3.57 -2.11
CA LYS A 49 -19.97 -2.33 -2.15
C LYS A 49 -18.65 -2.47 -1.38
N ALA A 50 -18.69 -3.02 -0.17
CA ALA A 50 -17.50 -3.28 0.64
C ALA A 50 -16.49 -4.19 -0.10
N ILE A 51 -16.98 -5.25 -0.76
CA ILE A 51 -16.14 -6.14 -1.56
C ILE A 51 -15.55 -5.42 -2.78
N ALA A 52 -16.32 -4.57 -3.45
CA ALA A 52 -15.84 -3.80 -4.60
C ALA A 52 -14.73 -2.82 -4.19
N GLU A 53 -14.91 -2.09 -3.09
CA GLU A 53 -13.91 -1.16 -2.53
C GLU A 53 -12.61 -1.88 -2.15
N LEU A 54 -12.72 -3.02 -1.44
CA LEU A 54 -11.56 -3.83 -1.10
C LEU A 54 -10.83 -4.34 -2.34
N LYS A 55 -11.56 -4.81 -3.36
CA LYS A 55 -10.96 -5.25 -4.63
C LYS A 55 -10.26 -4.13 -5.39
N GLU A 56 -10.77 -2.91 -5.30
CA GLU A 56 -10.13 -1.75 -5.92
C GLU A 56 -8.85 -1.36 -5.17
N ALA A 57 -8.91 -1.29 -3.84
CA ALA A 57 -7.75 -0.99 -3.00
C ALA A 57 -6.63 -2.02 -3.23
N LEU A 58 -6.98 -3.31 -3.24
CA LEU A 58 -6.02 -4.39 -3.49
C LEU A 58 -5.37 -4.28 -4.87
N ARG A 59 -6.14 -3.97 -5.92
CA ARG A 59 -5.62 -3.80 -7.29
C ARG A 59 -4.65 -2.63 -7.46
N LYS A 60 -4.74 -1.62 -6.61
CA LYS A 60 -3.81 -0.47 -6.62
C LYS A 60 -2.56 -0.72 -5.80
N PHE A 61 -2.64 -1.64 -4.84
CA PHE A 61 -1.56 -1.93 -3.91
C PHE A 61 -0.59 -3.00 -4.44
N ILE A 62 -1.09 -3.96 -5.21
CA ILE A 62 -0.30 -5.02 -5.88
C ILE A 62 0.11 -4.56 -7.28
#